data_AF-A0AAW2V2B6-F1
#
_entry.id   AF-A0AAW2V2B6-F1
#
_cell.length_a   1.000
_cell.length_b   1.000
_cell.length_c   1.000
_cell.angle_alpha   90.00
_cell.angle_beta   90.00
_cell.angle_gamma   90.00
#
_symmetry.space_group_name_H-M   'P 1'
#
loop_
_entity.id
_entity.type
_entity.pdbx_description
1 polymer ?
#
loop_
_entity_poly.entity_id
_entity_poly.type
_entity_poly.pdbx_seq_one_letter_code
_entity_poly.pdbx_strand_id
1 'polypeptide(L)' 'MTEVSDNVRLSSRNIGTLKLLTPRTLNLFDILDSEKLILTKGAVEFLNERYGLDSEEDKEEDEFEEVEYADEG' A
#
# COMPACT_ATOMS: atom_id res chain seq x y z
N MET A 1 -11.31 -7.71 -5.33
CA MET A 1 -12.44 -6.74 -5.43
C MET A 1 -11.88 -5.46 -6.06
N THR A 2 -12.16 -5.19 -7.33
CA THR A 2 -11.61 -4.02 -8.05
C THR A 2 -12.69 -3.10 -8.63
N GLU A 3 -13.95 -3.49 -8.55
CA GLU A 3 -15.08 -2.67 -9.00
C GLU A 3 -15.60 -1.79 -7.87
N VAL A 4 -15.67 -0.49 -8.16
CA VAL A 4 -16.34 0.50 -7.33
C VAL A 4 -17.81 0.51 -7.72
N SER A 5 -18.71 0.43 -6.74
CA SER A 5 -20.15 0.58 -6.99
C SER A 5 -20.44 1.89 -7.71
N ASP A 6 -21.23 1.83 -8.78
CA ASP A 6 -21.59 3.01 -9.58
C ASP A 6 -22.27 4.10 -8.74
N ASN A 7 -23.07 3.72 -7.74
CA ASN A 7 -23.72 4.69 -6.85
C ASN A 7 -22.71 5.51 -6.06
N VAL A 8 -21.65 4.85 -5.55
CA VAL A 8 -20.59 5.51 -4.79
C VAL A 8 -19.79 6.43 -5.70
N ARG A 9 -19.43 5.94 -6.90
CA ARG A 9 -18.73 6.72 -7.92
C ARG A 9 -19.51 7.96 -8.35
N LEU A 10 -20.80 7.82 -8.63
CA LEU A 10 -21.66 8.91 -9.07
C LEU A 10 -21.90 9.93 -7.94
N SER A 11 -22.07 9.46 -6.71
CA SER A 11 -22.32 10.32 -5.55
C SER A 11 -21.11 11.17 -5.16
N SER A 12 -19.90 10.64 -5.34
CA SER A 12 -18.69 11.32 -4.88
C SER A 12 -18.01 12.19 -5.94
N ARG A 13 -18.31 11.99 -7.23
CA ARG A 13 -17.60 12.66 -8.35
C ARG A 13 -17.65 14.18 -8.30
N ASN A 14 -18.67 14.78 -7.68
CA ASN A 14 -18.85 16.24 -7.64
C ASN A 14 -18.33 16.89 -6.34
N ILE A 15 -17.52 16.18 -5.55
CA ILE A 15 -16.91 16.70 -4.33
C ILE A 15 -15.46 17.04 -4.64
N GLY A 16 -15.13 18.33 -4.72
CA GLY A 16 -13.81 18.80 -5.17
C GLY A 16 -12.62 18.39 -4.29
N THR A 17 -12.87 18.02 -3.03
CA THR A 17 -11.85 17.61 -2.05
C THR A 17 -11.72 16.09 -1.92
N LEU A 18 -12.49 15.31 -2.67
CA LEU A 18 -12.54 13.85 -2.54
C LEU A 18 -12.13 13.19 -3.85
N LYS A 19 -11.14 12.30 -3.76
CA LYS A 19 -10.71 11.45 -4.87
C LYS A 19 -11.02 9.98 -4.54
N LEU A 20 -11.80 9.32 -5.39
CA LEU A 20 -11.98 7.87 -5.33
C LEU A 20 -10.90 7.19 -6.17
N LEU A 21 -10.03 6.43 -5.50
CA LEU A 21 -8.93 5.72 -6.13
C LEU A 21 -9.20 4.22 -6.09
N THR A 22 -8.88 3.56 -7.19
CA THR A 22 -8.83 2.09 -7.29
C THR A 22 -7.37 1.64 -7.23
N PRO A 23 -7.08 0.36 -6.95
CA PRO A 23 -5.70 -0.14 -6.99
C PRO A 23 -4.96 0.13 -8.31
N ARG A 24 -5.69 0.29 -9.43
CA ARG A 24 -5.11 0.63 -10.75
C ARG A 24 -4.84 2.11 -10.97
N THR A 25 -5.53 2.98 -10.23
CA THR A 25 -5.45 4.43 -10.37
C THR A 25 -4.82 5.11 -9.15
N LEU A 26 -4.32 4.31 -8.20
CA LEU A 26 -3.62 4.79 -7.02
C LEU A 26 -2.25 5.33 -7.42
N ASN A 27 -1.96 6.58 -7.05
CA ASN A 27 -0.67 7.21 -7.30
C ASN A 27 -0.14 7.87 -6.03
N LEU A 28 1.17 8.15 -6.00
CA LEU A 28 1.83 8.74 -4.85
C LEU A 28 1.37 10.18 -4.56
N PHE A 29 1.14 10.98 -5.61
CA PHE A 29 0.75 12.38 -5.48
C PHE A 29 -0.56 12.55 -4.72
N ASP A 30 -1.58 11.79 -5.10
CA ASP A 30 -2.90 11.85 -4.47
C ASP A 30 -2.84 11.39 -3.01
N ILE A 31 -1.96 10.44 -2.67
CA ILE A 31 -1.78 10.00 -1.27
C ILE A 31 -1.14 11.11 -0.43
N LEU A 32 -0.10 11.77 -0.94
CA LEU A 32 0.62 12.82 -0.20
C LEU A 32 -0.17 14.13 -0.10
N ASP A 33 -0.99 14.44 -1.11
CA ASP A 33 -1.86 15.63 -1.17
C ASP A 33 -3.12 15.49 -0.27
N SER A 34 -3.44 14.27 0.17
CA SER A 34 -4.63 13.99 0.97
C SER A 34 -4.47 14.43 2.43
N GLU A 35 -5.44 15.19 2.95
CA GLU A 35 -5.50 15.51 4.39
C GLU A 35 -5.83 14.27 5.24
N LYS A 36 -6.69 13.39 4.70
CA LYS A 36 -7.16 12.16 5.35
C LYS A 36 -7.24 11.03 4.33
N LEU A 37 -6.79 9.85 4.73
CA LEU A 37 -6.88 8.62 3.93
C LEU A 37 -7.90 7.69 4.57
N ILE A 38 -8.84 7.19 3.75
CA ILE A 38 -9.82 6.19 4.15
C ILE A 38 -9.66 4.99 3.22
N LEU A 39 -9.43 3.81 3.81
CA LEU A 39 -9.18 2.56 3.09
C LEU A 39 -10.22 1.52 3.49
N THR A 40 -10.63 0.70 2.53
CA THR A 40 -11.44 -0.48 2.80
C THR A 40 -10.55 -1.63 3.25
N LYS A 41 -11.13 -2.61 3.95
CA LYS A 41 -10.39 -3.82 4.37
C LYS A 41 -9.65 -4.49 3.20
N GLY A 42 -10.33 -4.67 2.06
CA GLY A 42 -9.72 -5.28 0.88
C GLY A 42 -8.62 -4.43 0.24
N ALA A 43 -8.66 -3.10 0.39
CA ALA A 43 -7.57 -2.25 -0.08
C ALA A 43 -6.31 -2.40 0.80
N VAL A 44 -6.49 -2.52 2.12
CA VAL A 44 -5.38 -2.79 3.06
C VAL A 44 -4.77 -4.16 2.79
N GLU A 45 -5.59 -5.19 2.62
CA GLU A 45 -5.11 -6.55 2.29
C GLU A 45 -4.29 -6.56 1.00
N PHE A 46 -4.78 -5.90 -0.07
CA PHE A 46 -4.06 -5.80 -1.34
C PHE A 46 -2.72 -5.04 -1.20
N LEU A 47 -2.68 -3.97 -0.41
CA LEU A 47 -1.45 -3.22 -0.20
C LEU A 47 -0.44 -4.02 0.62
N ASN A 48 -0.89 -4.74 1.65
CA ASN A 48 -0.01 -5.58 2.47
C ASN A 48 0.52 -6.80 1.70
N GLU A 49 -0.27 -7.38 0.78
CA GLU A 49 0.21 -8.46 -0.09
C GLU A 49 1.36 -8.00 -1.00
N ARG A 50 1.32 -6.74 -1.45
CA ARG A 50 2.31 -6.16 -2.37
C ARG A 50 3.51 -5.51 -1.69
N TYR A 51 3.31 -4.92 -0.51
CA TYR A 51 4.26 -4.01 0.13
C TYR A 51 4.39 -4.25 1.64
N GLY A 52 3.74 -5.29 2.18
CA GLY A 52 3.86 -5.65 3.59
C GLY A 52 5.16 -6.42 3.84
N LEU A 53 5.61 -6.41 5.09
CA LEU A 53 6.86 -7.06 5.54
C LEU A 53 6.91 -8.58 5.30
N ASP A 54 5.75 -9.21 5.07
CA ASP A 54 5.64 -10.64 4.75
C ASP A 54 5.48 -10.87 3.22
N SER A 55 5.72 -9.85 2.40
CA SER A 55 5.61 -9.96 0.95
C SER A 55 6.61 -11.00 0.45
N GLU A 56 6.26 -11.70 -0.63
CA GLU A 56 7.12 -12.76 -1.19
C GLU A 56 8.51 -12.23 -1.63
N GLU A 57 8.66 -10.90 -1.80
CA GLU A 57 9.93 -10.24 -2.12
C GLU A 57 10.84 -10.07 -0.88
N ASP A 58 10.29 -9.95 0.34
CA ASP A 58 11.08 -9.77 1.57
C ASP A 58 11.63 -11.10 2.14
N LYS A 59 11.10 -12.25 1.72
CA LYS A 59 11.56 -13.58 2.17
C LYS A 59 12.91 -14.02 1.61
N GLU A 60 13.47 -13.27 0.65
CA GLU A 60 14.77 -13.57 0.04
C GLU A 60 15.94 -12.79 0.70
N GLU A 61 15.70 -11.83 1.60
CA GLU A 61 16.76 -11.00 2.22
C GLU A 61 17.23 -11.47 3.61
N ASP A 62 16.68 -12.55 4.16
CA ASP A 62 17.02 -13.06 5.51
C ASP A 62 18.25 -14.01 5.57
N GLU A 63 19.15 -13.98 4.59
CA GLU A 63 20.45 -14.69 4.67
C GLU A 63 21.60 -13.69 4.90
N PHE A 64 21.56 -12.97 6.02
CA PHE A 64 22.72 -12.19 6.49
C PHE A 64 23.77 -13.15 7.06
N GLU A 65 24.91 -13.32 6.37
CA GLU A 65 26.09 -14.01 6.88
C GLU A 65 26.58 -13.38 8.19
N GLU A 66 26.62 -14.18 9.26
CA GLU A 66 27.14 -13.81 10.57
C GLU A 66 28.67 -13.61 10.47
N VAL A 67 29.13 -12.35 10.46
CA VAL A 67 30.56 -12.03 10.42
C VAL A 67 31.16 -12.20 11.83
N GLU A 68 31.83 -13.34 12.08
CA GLU A 68 32.62 -13.55 13.30
C GLU A 68 33.79 -12.54 13.36
N TYR A 69 33.78 -11.66 14.36
CA TYR A 69 34.95 -10.83 14.68
C TYR A 69 35.96 -11.68 15.46
N ALA A 70 37.13 -11.92 14.87
CA ALA A 70 38.26 -12.53 15.56
C ALA A 70 38.81 -11.56 16.64
N ASP A 71 38.72 -11.97 17.90
CA ASP A 71 39.39 -11.34 19.04
C ASP A 71 40.89 -11.64 18.95
N GLU A 72 41.69 -10.66 18.51
CA GLU A 72 43.16 -10.73 18.56
C GLU A 72 43.64 -10.28 19.94
N GLY A 73 44.06 -11.26 20.77
CA GLY A 73 44.80 -11.07 22.01
C GLY A 73 46.31 -11.00 21.83
#